data_AF-A0A957W9S4-F1
#
_entry.id   AF-A0A957W9S4-F1
#
_cell.length_a   1.000
_cell.length_b   1.000
_cell.length_c   1.000
_cell.angle_alpha   90.00
_cell.angle_beta   90.00
_cell.angle_gamma   90.00
#
_symmetry.space_group_name_H-M   'P 1'
#
loop_
_entity.id
_entity.type
_entity.pdbx_description
1 polymer ?
#
loop_
_entity_poly.entity_id
_entity_poly.type
_entity_poly.pdbx_seq_one_letter_code
_entity_poly.pdbx_strand_id
1 'polypeptide(L)'
;MNIREQMIEQLNQFAANGPQRVEAGEQDSPEPGYLVGVLSETNEGVGASLDLADYDRFSVALRHLDVFDKQANIEADEVKAFLQKNAETIVEKLTYLEEPLELLELDPTEGVAMMRSNPPMSKADESEVTYWEVLLRTSPHPNVNLTRYHWTA
;
A
#
# COMPACT_ATOMS: atom_id res chain seq x y z
N MET A 1 3.06 20.98 -13.60
CA MET A 1 3.43 19.56 -13.50
C MET A 1 2.26 18.84 -12.86
N ASN A 2 1.80 17.75 -13.46
CA ASN A 2 0.70 16.94 -12.93
C ASN A 2 1.22 16.09 -11.75
N ILE A 3 0.37 15.82 -10.74
CA ILE A 3 0.70 15.03 -9.53
C ILE A 3 1.40 13.71 -9.85
N ARG A 4 0.94 12.99 -10.88
CA ARG A 4 1.55 11.76 -11.37
C ARG A 4 3.02 11.98 -11.79
N GLU A 5 3.30 13.07 -12.49
CA GLU A 5 4.66 13.39 -12.94
C GLU A 5 5.56 13.70 -11.74
N GLN A 6 5.03 14.42 -10.75
CA GLN A 6 5.74 14.73 -9.50
C GLN A 6 6.05 13.47 -8.69
N MET A 7 5.08 12.56 -8.54
CA MET A 7 5.30 11.29 -7.83
C MET A 7 6.29 10.38 -8.57
N ILE A 8 6.20 10.30 -9.90
CA ILE A 8 7.17 9.54 -10.70
C ILE A 8 8.57 10.13 -10.57
N GLU A 9 8.71 11.45 -10.57
CA GLU A 9 10.01 12.11 -10.37
C GLU A 9 10.58 11.81 -8.99
N GLN A 10 9.76 11.84 -7.94
CA GLN A 10 10.18 11.48 -6.58
C GLN A 10 10.58 10.02 -6.45
N LEU A 11 9.83 9.10 -7.07
CA LEU A 11 10.18 7.68 -7.15
C LEU A 11 11.50 7.47 -7.89
N ASN A 12 11.73 8.19 -8.99
CA ASN A 12 13.00 8.12 -9.73
C ASN A 12 14.17 8.69 -8.92
N GLN A 13 13.96 9.79 -8.19
CA GLN A 13 14.97 10.35 -7.28
C GLN A 13 15.28 9.41 -6.12
N PHE A 14 14.27 8.75 -5.57
CA PHE A 14 14.40 7.72 -4.55
C PHE A 14 15.19 6.51 -5.07
N ALA A 15 14.86 6.03 -6.28
CA ALA A 15 15.59 4.92 -6.91
C ALA A 15 17.05 5.27 -7.23
N ALA A 16 17.31 6.51 -7.66
CA ALA A 16 18.65 6.97 -8.04
C ALA A 16 19.57 7.24 -6.84
N ASN A 17 19.02 7.82 -5.77
CA ASN A 17 19.80 8.27 -4.61
C ASN A 17 19.75 7.29 -3.42
N GLY A 18 18.92 6.25 -3.54
CA GLY A 18 18.55 5.40 -2.42
C GLY A 18 17.57 6.10 -1.47
N PRO A 19 16.99 5.34 -0.53
CA PRO A 19 16.05 5.89 0.44
C PRO A 19 16.71 6.97 1.30
N GLN A 20 16.16 8.18 1.24
CA GLN A 20 16.49 9.20 2.22
C GLN A 20 15.76 8.86 3.51
N ARG A 21 16.48 8.81 4.64
CA ARG A 21 15.84 8.80 5.96
C ARG A 21 15.01 10.07 6.08
N VAL A 22 13.69 9.93 5.99
CA VAL A 22 12.78 10.96 6.43
C VAL A 22 12.69 10.78 7.94
N GLU A 23 13.11 11.79 8.71
CA GLU A 23 12.78 11.82 10.14
C GLU A 23 11.25 11.83 10.22
N ALA A 24 10.66 10.70 10.60
CA ALA A 24 9.23 10.55 10.76
C ALA A 24 8.76 11.62 11.74
N GLY A 25 7.88 12.52 11.28
CA GLY A 25 6.96 13.17 12.18
C GLY A 25 6.12 12.09 12.83
N GLU A 26 6.13 12.04 14.16
CA GLU A 26 5.41 11.14 15.07
C GLU A 26 4.27 10.34 14.43
N GLN A 27 4.57 9.16 13.91
CA GLN A 27 3.57 8.11 13.73
C GLN A 27 4.27 6.75 13.78
N ASP A 28 3.75 5.90 14.68
CA ASP A 28 4.18 4.56 15.06
C ASP A 28 4.98 3.81 13.97
N SER A 29 6.31 3.93 14.02
CA SER A 29 7.21 3.14 13.17
C SER A 29 7.46 1.76 13.81
N PRO A 30 7.25 0.64 13.10
CA PRO A 30 7.58 -0.68 13.61
C PRO A 30 9.09 -0.92 13.51
N GLU A 31 9.74 -1.11 14.65
CA GLU A 31 11.10 -1.64 14.88
C GLU A 31 12.33 -1.01 14.14
N PRO A 32 13.54 -1.09 14.74
CA PRO A 32 14.76 -0.55 14.13
C PRO A 32 15.29 -1.42 12.98
N GLY A 33 15.37 -0.88 11.76
CA GLY A 33 15.96 -1.55 10.59
C GLY A 33 15.38 -1.16 9.24
N TYR A 34 14.28 -0.42 9.24
CA TYR A 34 13.49 -0.09 8.05
C TYR A 34 13.80 1.29 7.47
N LEU A 35 13.62 1.43 6.16
CA LEU A 35 13.73 2.70 5.44
C LEU A 35 12.33 3.10 4.96
N VAL A 36 11.71 3.99 5.73
CA VAL A 36 10.45 4.63 5.37
C VAL A 36 10.75 5.69 4.31
N GLY A 37 10.32 5.44 3.08
CA GLY A 37 10.25 6.47 2.05
C GLY A 37 8.93 7.21 2.17
N VAL A 38 8.94 8.51 2.49
CA VAL A 38 7.75 9.35 2.36
C VAL A 38 7.83 10.04 1.00
N LEU A 39 6.94 9.67 0.07
CA LEU A 39 6.71 10.46 -1.13
C LEU A 39 5.80 11.62 -0.72
N SER A 40 6.33 12.83 -0.83
CA SER A 40 5.82 14.01 -0.14
C SER A 40 4.32 14.21 -0.32
N GLU A 41 3.68 14.70 0.74
CA GLU A 41 2.35 15.31 0.69
C GLU A 41 2.32 16.37 -0.41
N THR A 42 1.47 16.18 -1.41
CA THR A 42 1.18 17.24 -2.38
C THR A 42 0.44 18.36 -1.66
N ASN A 43 0.37 19.55 -2.26
CA ASN A 43 -0.47 20.64 -1.73
C ASN A 43 -1.97 20.24 -1.61
N GLU A 44 -2.36 19.10 -2.18
CA GLU A 44 -3.71 18.53 -2.19
C GLU A 44 -3.90 17.44 -1.12
N GLY A 45 -2.93 17.23 -0.22
CA GLY A 45 -3.06 16.28 0.89
C GLY A 45 -2.93 14.81 0.51
N VAL A 46 -2.59 14.52 -0.74
CA VAL A 46 -2.30 13.17 -1.23
C VAL A 46 -0.84 12.84 -0.95
N GLY A 47 -0.58 11.65 -0.41
CA GLY A 47 0.78 11.18 -0.14
C GLY A 47 0.89 9.67 -0.13
N ALA A 48 2.12 9.19 -0.07
CA ALA A 48 2.40 7.77 0.09
C ALA A 48 3.60 7.54 1.02
N SER A 49 3.53 6.50 1.84
CA SER A 49 4.66 5.98 2.61
C SER A 49 4.92 4.54 2.23
N LEU A 50 6.19 4.16 2.16
CA LEU A 50 6.59 2.81 1.78
C LEU A 50 7.65 2.27 2.74
N ASP A 51 7.53 0.99 3.05
CA ASP A 51 8.54 0.20 3.76
C ASP A 51 9.17 -0.80 2.78
N LEU A 52 10.49 -0.81 2.80
CA LEU A 52 11.33 -1.57 1.89
C LEU A 52 12.41 -2.32 2.67
N ALA A 53 12.72 -3.51 2.21
CA ALA A 53 13.75 -4.38 2.79
C ALA A 53 14.55 -5.11 1.72
N ASP A 54 15.55 -5.87 2.16
CA ASP A 54 16.28 -6.83 1.32
C ASP A 54 16.88 -6.21 0.05
N TYR A 55 17.49 -5.03 0.22
CA TYR A 55 18.15 -4.29 -0.86
C TYR A 55 19.35 -5.08 -1.40
N ASP A 56 19.36 -5.32 -2.70
CA ASP A 56 20.53 -5.78 -3.41
C ASP A 56 20.82 -4.89 -4.63
N ARG A 57 21.75 -5.33 -5.48
CA ARG A 57 22.15 -4.56 -6.66
C ARG A 57 21.02 -4.44 -7.70
N PHE A 58 20.03 -5.32 -7.66
CA PHE A 58 19.03 -5.51 -8.71
C PHE A 58 17.60 -5.26 -8.24
N SER A 59 17.35 -5.30 -6.94
CA SER A 59 16.02 -5.37 -6.37
C SER A 59 15.96 -4.84 -4.94
N VAL A 60 14.74 -4.56 -4.53
CA VAL A 60 14.34 -4.28 -3.17
C VAL A 60 12.98 -4.92 -2.96
N ALA A 61 12.73 -5.47 -1.78
CA ALA A 61 11.45 -6.05 -1.42
C ALA A 61 10.55 -4.96 -0.82
N LEU A 62 9.42 -4.69 -1.46
CA LEU A 62 8.34 -3.90 -0.85
C LEU A 62 7.72 -4.74 0.27
N ARG A 63 7.68 -4.22 1.50
CA ARG A 63 6.97 -4.86 2.62
C ARG A 63 5.62 -4.21 2.87
N HIS A 64 5.59 -2.88 2.75
CA HIS A 64 4.43 -2.07 3.05
C HIS A 64 4.33 -0.90 2.09
N LEU A 65 3.12 -0.56 1.68
CA LEU A 65 2.81 0.69 0.99
C LEU A 65 1.50 1.24 1.54
N ASP A 66 1.56 2.46 2.06
CA ASP A 66 0.39 3.28 2.36
C ASP A 66 0.24 4.35 1.30
N VAL A 67 -0.99 4.52 0.82
CA VAL A 67 -1.40 5.66 0.00
C VAL A 67 -2.57 6.32 0.72
N PHE A 68 -2.53 7.64 0.87
CA PHE A 68 -3.58 8.36 1.59
C PHE A 68 -3.95 9.66 0.87
N ASP A 69 -5.17 10.11 1.12
CA ASP A 69 -5.67 11.43 0.73
C ASP A 69 -6.29 12.09 1.98
N LYS A 70 -5.56 13.03 2.58
CA LYS A 70 -5.99 13.74 3.81
C LYS A 70 -7.11 14.75 3.59
N GLN A 71 -7.37 15.14 2.34
CA GLN A 71 -8.40 16.13 2.01
C GLN A 71 -9.69 15.49 1.51
N ALA A 72 -9.63 14.23 1.06
CA ALA A 72 -10.81 13.49 0.66
C ALA A 72 -11.80 13.33 1.82
N ASN A 73 -13.01 13.82 1.59
CA ASN A 73 -14.16 13.60 2.45
C ASN A 73 -15.15 12.70 1.71
N ILE A 74 -15.51 11.57 2.31
CA ILE A 74 -16.49 10.65 1.75
C ILE A 74 -17.75 10.77 2.58
N GLU A 75 -18.85 11.15 1.93
CA GLU A 75 -20.15 11.24 2.58
C GLU A 75 -20.65 9.84 2.96
N ALA A 76 -21.39 9.75 4.07
CA ALA A 76 -21.76 8.46 4.68
C ALA A 76 -22.56 7.54 3.73
N ASP A 77 -23.38 8.11 2.85
CA ASP A 77 -24.17 7.39 1.85
C ASP A 77 -23.35 6.95 0.63
N GLU A 78 -22.16 7.51 0.43
CA GLU A 78 -21.25 7.21 -0.68
C GLU A 78 -20.21 6.13 -0.32
N VAL A 79 -19.99 5.86 0.97
CA VAL A 79 -18.94 4.93 1.46
C VAL A 79 -18.96 3.59 0.75
N LYS A 80 -20.13 2.96 0.62
CA LYS A 80 -20.25 1.65 -0.05
C LYS A 80 -19.82 1.71 -1.52
N ALA A 81 -20.29 2.72 -2.24
CA ALA A 81 -19.99 2.88 -3.67
C ALA A 81 -18.51 3.21 -3.88
N PHE A 82 -17.96 4.05 -3.01
CA PHE A 82 -16.53 4.37 -2.99
C PHE A 82 -15.68 3.12 -2.76
N LEU A 83 -15.96 2.34 -1.71
CA LEU A 83 -15.20 1.15 -1.36
C LEU A 83 -15.23 0.11 -2.48
N GLN A 84 -16.42 -0.19 -3.01
CA GLN A 84 -16.58 -1.17 -4.08
C GLN A 84 -15.78 -0.77 -5.34
N LYS A 85 -15.97 0.47 -5.82
CA LYS A 85 -15.32 0.96 -7.03
C LYS A 85 -13.81 0.98 -6.91
N ASN A 86 -13.28 1.42 -5.77
CA ASN A 86 -11.85 1.49 -5.55
C ASN A 86 -11.24 0.09 -5.35
N ALA A 87 -11.92 -0.83 -4.67
CA ALA A 87 -11.47 -2.22 -4.57
C ALA A 87 -11.38 -2.90 -5.95
N GLU A 88 -12.40 -2.73 -6.79
CA GLU A 88 -12.38 -3.22 -8.18
C GLU A 88 -11.23 -2.61 -8.98
N THR A 89 -11.01 -1.30 -8.84
CA THR A 89 -9.92 -0.59 -9.52
C THR A 89 -8.55 -1.10 -9.06
N ILE A 90 -8.38 -1.32 -7.74
CA ILE A 90 -7.13 -1.86 -7.18
C ILE A 90 -6.85 -3.24 -7.76
N VAL A 91 -7.84 -4.14 -7.74
CA VAL A 91 -7.71 -5.50 -8.30
C VAL A 91 -7.38 -5.46 -9.81
N GLU A 92 -8.01 -4.55 -10.57
CA GLU A 92 -7.77 -4.42 -12.00
C GLU A 92 -6.39 -3.82 -12.33
N LYS A 93 -5.89 -2.89 -11.52
CA LYS A 93 -4.68 -2.11 -11.82
C LYS A 93 -3.42 -2.64 -11.16
N LEU A 94 -3.52 -3.34 -10.03
CA LEU A 94 -2.38 -3.86 -9.29
C LEU A 94 -1.94 -5.23 -9.84
N THR A 95 -1.56 -5.26 -11.13
CA THR A 95 -1.28 -6.49 -11.90
C THR A 95 0.18 -6.95 -11.84
N TYR A 96 1.03 -6.24 -11.10
CA TYR A 96 2.46 -6.53 -10.98
C TYR A 96 2.80 -7.46 -9.81
N LEU A 97 1.82 -7.81 -8.98
CA LEU A 97 1.99 -8.80 -7.92
C LEU A 97 2.09 -10.20 -8.53
N GLU A 98 2.89 -11.07 -7.91
CA GLU A 98 3.05 -12.45 -8.37
C GLU A 98 1.75 -13.24 -8.24
N GLU A 99 0.94 -12.94 -7.22
CA GLU A 99 -0.38 -13.52 -7.00
C GLU A 99 -1.51 -12.54 -7.34
N PRO A 100 -2.59 -13.02 -7.99
CA PRO A 100 -3.76 -12.19 -8.23
C PRO A 100 -4.46 -11.83 -6.93
N LEU A 101 -5.01 -10.62 -6.85
CA LEU A 101 -5.84 -10.18 -5.74
C LEU A 101 -7.32 -10.44 -6.01
N GLU A 102 -8.06 -10.78 -4.96
CA GLU A 102 -9.51 -10.84 -4.98
C GLU A 102 -10.11 -10.04 -3.82
N LEU A 103 -11.27 -9.43 -4.04
CA LEU A 103 -12.04 -8.79 -2.99
C LEU A 103 -12.62 -9.85 -2.04
N LEU A 104 -12.15 -9.85 -0.79
CA LEU A 104 -12.54 -10.83 0.23
C LEU A 104 -13.65 -10.29 1.13
N GLU A 105 -13.57 -9.02 1.51
CA GLU A 105 -14.52 -8.39 2.44
C GLU A 105 -14.84 -6.95 2.02
N LEU A 106 -16.11 -6.56 2.18
CA LEU A 106 -16.61 -5.21 1.99
C LEU A 106 -17.55 -4.89 3.16
N ASP A 107 -17.09 -4.07 4.09
CA ASP A 107 -17.87 -3.57 5.22
C ASP A 107 -18.01 -2.03 5.13
N PRO A 108 -19.12 -1.52 4.57
CA PRO A 108 -19.38 -0.09 4.51
C PRO A 108 -19.66 0.55 5.86
N THR A 109 -20.02 -0.24 6.88
CA THR A 109 -20.34 0.29 8.22
C THR A 109 -19.05 0.66 8.95
N GLU A 110 -18.02 -0.20 8.83
CA GLU A 110 -16.68 0.05 9.35
C GLU A 110 -15.81 0.87 8.37
N GLY A 111 -16.31 1.12 7.15
CA GLY A 111 -15.60 1.89 6.14
C GLY A 111 -14.39 1.15 5.56
N VAL A 112 -14.49 -0.17 5.40
CA VAL A 112 -13.38 -1.06 5.04
C VAL A 112 -13.69 -1.91 3.82
N ALA A 113 -12.71 -2.07 2.93
CA ALA A 113 -12.67 -3.16 1.95
C ALA A 113 -11.33 -3.88 2.04
N MET A 114 -11.34 -5.21 2.08
CA MET A 114 -10.14 -6.05 2.15
C MET A 114 -10.03 -6.89 0.88
N MET A 115 -8.88 -6.82 0.24
CA MET A 115 -8.50 -7.70 -0.86
C MET A 115 -7.30 -8.54 -0.44
N ARG A 116 -7.22 -9.77 -0.93
CA ARG A 116 -6.12 -10.69 -0.59
C ARG A 116 -5.68 -11.49 -1.80
N SER A 117 -4.42 -11.90 -1.83
CA SER A 117 -3.94 -12.87 -2.82
C SER A 117 -4.77 -14.15 -2.75
N ASN A 118 -5.33 -14.56 -3.89
CA ASN A 118 -6.05 -15.82 -3.99
C ASN A 118 -5.82 -16.48 -5.36
N PRO A 119 -5.13 -17.64 -5.43
CA PRO A 119 -4.54 -18.36 -4.31
C PRO A 119 -3.32 -17.61 -3.72
N PRO A 120 -2.99 -17.84 -2.42
CA PRO A 120 -1.72 -17.39 -1.86
C PRO A 120 -0.55 -18.15 -2.50
N MET A 121 0.66 -17.58 -2.47
CA MET A 121 1.86 -18.27 -2.92
C MET A 121 2.35 -19.24 -1.86
N SER A 122 2.56 -20.49 -2.26
CA SER A 122 3.18 -21.52 -1.44
C SER A 122 4.52 -21.90 -2.04
N LYS A 123 5.55 -22.09 -1.20
CA LYS A 123 6.80 -22.71 -1.64
C LYS A 123 6.59 -24.21 -1.86
N ALA A 124 7.46 -24.82 -2.67
CA ALA A 124 7.34 -26.20 -3.15
C ALA A 124 7.31 -27.28 -2.04
N ASP A 125 7.62 -26.93 -0.80
CA ASP A 125 7.56 -27.81 0.37
C ASP A 125 6.38 -27.51 1.32
N GLU A 126 5.48 -26.59 0.95
CA GLU A 126 4.32 -26.12 1.72
C GLU A 126 4.64 -25.60 3.14
N SER A 127 5.93 -25.40 3.46
CA SER A 127 6.38 -24.95 4.78
C SER A 127 6.22 -23.44 4.98
N GLU A 128 6.08 -22.70 3.88
CA GLU A 128 5.91 -21.25 3.86
C GLU A 128 4.77 -20.86 2.91
N VAL A 129 3.81 -20.12 3.47
CA VAL A 129 2.74 -19.46 2.72
C VAL A 129 2.97 -17.96 2.78
N THR A 130 2.93 -17.32 1.62
CA THR A 130 3.06 -15.87 1.50
C THR A 130 1.88 -15.31 0.72
N TYR A 131 1.39 -14.14 1.12
CA TYR A 131 0.29 -13.49 0.45
C TYR A 131 0.33 -11.98 0.63
N TRP A 132 -0.20 -11.26 -0.34
CA TRP A 132 -0.50 -9.84 -0.20
C TRP A 132 -1.89 -9.65 0.38
N GLU A 133 -2.01 -8.65 1.23
CA GLU A 133 -3.29 -8.08 1.63
C GLU A 133 -3.31 -6.61 1.24
N VAL A 134 -4.44 -6.18 0.69
CA VAL A 134 -4.73 -4.76 0.51
C VAL A 134 -5.91 -4.41 1.39
N LEU A 135 -5.76 -3.34 2.17
CA LEU A 135 -6.80 -2.82 3.04
C LEU A 135 -7.12 -1.39 2.65
N LEU A 136 -8.32 -1.17 2.14
CA LEU A 136 -8.85 0.15 1.85
C LEU A 136 -9.72 0.60 3.04
N ARG A 137 -9.43 1.76 3.59
CA ARG A 137 -10.19 2.40 4.68
C ARG A 137 -10.68 3.78 4.26
N THR A 138 -11.81 4.22 4.79
CA THR A 138 -12.33 5.59 4.57
C THR A 138 -12.16 6.52 5.77
N SER A 139 -11.81 5.99 6.95
CA SER A 139 -11.69 6.74 8.21
C SER A 139 -10.28 6.59 8.82
N PRO A 140 -9.66 7.67 9.36
CA PRO A 140 -10.17 9.05 9.41
C PRO A 140 -10.21 9.74 8.04
N HIS A 141 -9.44 9.24 7.08
CA HIS A 141 -9.41 9.66 5.69
C HIS A 141 -9.23 8.43 4.79
N PRO A 142 -9.49 8.53 3.48
CA PRO A 142 -9.22 7.46 2.54
C PRO A 142 -7.76 7.05 2.55
N ASN A 143 -7.51 5.78 2.81
CA ASN A 143 -6.18 5.19 2.83
C ASN A 143 -6.24 3.77 2.24
N VAL A 144 -5.21 3.43 1.46
CA VAL A 144 -4.96 2.08 0.97
C VAL A 144 -3.65 1.61 1.56
N ASN A 145 -3.71 0.48 2.25
CA ASN A 145 -2.53 -0.23 2.74
C ASN A 145 -2.29 -1.50 1.93
N LEU A 146 -1.07 -1.75 1.47
CA LEU A 146 -0.64 -3.02 0.89
C LEU A 146 0.45 -3.60 1.78
N THR A 147 0.24 -4.82 2.28
CA THR A 147 1.19 -5.51 3.17
C THR A 147 1.47 -6.93 2.67
N ARG A 148 2.76 -7.34 2.73
CA ARG A 148 3.17 -8.73 2.49
C ARG A 148 3.19 -9.52 3.81
N TYR A 149 2.46 -10.62 3.85
CA TYR A 149 2.48 -11.55 4.98
C TYR A 149 3.30 -12.80 4.65
N HIS A 150 4.02 -13.28 5.65
CA HIS A 150 4.75 -14.54 5.64
C HIS A 150 4.26 -15.40 6.79
N TRP A 151 3.80 -16.60 6.48
CA TRP A 151 3.35 -17.59 7.47
C TRP A 151 4.17 -18.86 7.32
N THR A 152 4.72 -19.35 8.43
CA THR A 152 5.45 -20.61 8.52
C THR A 152 4.73 -21.51 9.52
N ALA A 153 4.54 -22.77 9.15
CA ALA A 153 3.87 -23.79 9.96
C ALA A 153 4.82 -24.50 10.93
#